data_AF-A0A957PVS9-F1
#
_entry.id   AF-A0A957PVS9-F1
#
_cell.length_a   1.000
_cell.length_b   1.000
_cell.length_c   1.000
_cell.angle_alpha   90.00
_cell.angle_beta   90.00
_cell.angle_gamma   90.00
#
_symmetry.space_group_name_H-M   'P 1'
#
loop_
_entity.id
_entity.type
_entity.pdbx_description
1 polymer ?
#
loop_
_entity_poly.entity_id
_entity_poly.type
_entity_poly.pdbx_seq_one_letter_code
_entity_poly.pdbx_strand_id
1 'polypeptide(L)' 'TGDGMEEEQLRHIFDRFYRTDPSRSRESGGSGLGLAIVKAIVEAHGGKVGVSSAGLGQGSTFLVTLPVQGGAG' A
#
# COMPACT_ATOMS: atom_id res chain seq x y z
N THR A 1 -3.12 -16.34 -4.53
CA THR A 1 -3.25 -15.25 -3.55
C THR A 1 -1.87 -14.82 -3.10
N GLY A 2 -1.69 -13.57 -2.65
CA GLY A 2 -0.39 -13.09 -2.14
C GLY A 2 -0.06 -13.62 -0.75
N ASP A 3 1.13 -13.31 -0.24
CA ASP A 3 1.65 -13.87 1.02
C ASP A 3 0.99 -13.31 2.29
N GLY A 4 0.10 -12.32 2.17
CA GLY A 4 -0.51 -11.63 3.32
C GLY A 4 0.48 -10.73 4.06
N MET A 5 0.02 -10.16 5.18
CA MET A 5 0.82 -9.26 6.01
C MET A 5 0.51 -9.44 7.50
N GLU A 6 1.54 -9.31 8.33
CA GLU A 6 1.46 -9.15 9.78
C GLU A 6 0.94 -7.76 10.16
N GLU A 7 0.35 -7.63 11.35
CA GLU A 7 -0.17 -6.34 11.83
C GLU A 7 0.88 -5.23 11.88
N GLU A 8 2.13 -5.57 12.19
CA GLU A 8 3.24 -4.61 12.19
C GLU A 8 3.55 -4.11 10.79
N GLN A 9 3.49 -5.00 9.80
CA GLN A 9 3.70 -4.64 8.41
C GLN A 9 2.62 -3.66 7.92
N LEU A 10 1.35 -3.87 8.31
CA LEU A 10 0.24 -2.98 7.95
C LEU A 10 0.45 -1.54 8.42
N ARG A 11 1.12 -1.34 9.57
CA ARG A 11 1.39 0.00 10.14
C ARG A 11 2.46 0.76 9.36
N HIS A 12 3.43 0.07 8.78
CA HIS A 12 4.62 0.65 8.18
C HIS A 12 4.68 0.53 6.65
N ILE A 13 3.74 -0.17 6.02
CA ILE A 13 3.79 -0.50 4.58
C ILE A 13 3.84 0.73 3.65
N PHE A 14 3.36 1.88 4.11
CA PHE A 14 3.39 3.14 3.37
C PHE A 14 4.59 4.02 3.71
N ASP A 15 5.47 3.58 4.62
CA ASP A 15 6.69 4.29 4.97
C ASP A 15 7.71 4.16 3.83
N ARG A 16 8.44 5.24 3.57
CA ARG A 16 9.48 5.24 2.54
C ARG A 16 10.56 4.22 2.90
N PHE A 17 10.97 3.42 1.92
CA PHE A 17 12.00 2.38 2.04
C PHE A 17 11.59 1.17 2.90
N TYR A 18 10.36 1.11 3.42
CA TYR A 18 9.87 -0.05 4.14
C TYR A 18 9.67 -1.24 3.21
N ARG A 19 10.01 -2.44 3.69
CA ARG A 19 9.93 -3.71 2.96
C ARG A 19 9.44 -4.81 3.89
N THR A 20 8.45 -5.58 3.45
CA THR A 20 7.84 -6.68 4.22
C THR A 20 8.69 -7.95 4.22
N ASP A 21 9.46 -8.17 3.16
CA ASP A 21 10.37 -9.31 3.07
C ASP A 21 11.65 -8.94 2.30
N PRO A 22 12.82 -8.87 2.96
CA PRO A 22 14.09 -8.62 2.28
C PRO A 22 14.57 -9.78 1.40
N SER A 23 14.08 -11.01 1.59
CA SER A 23 14.53 -12.22 0.88
C SER A 23 14.00 -12.35 -0.56
N ARG A 24 12.86 -11.71 -0.88
CA ARG A 24 12.32 -11.61 -2.25
C ARG A 24 12.96 -10.49 -3.09
N SER A 25 13.99 -9.83 -2.57
CA SER A 25 14.71 -8.74 -3.26
C SER A 25 15.62 -9.20 -4.41
N ARG A 26 15.79 -10.51 -4.64
CA ARG A 26 16.90 -10.99 -5.50
C ARG A 26 16.68 -10.91 -7.01
N GLU A 27 15.47 -10.70 -7.52
CA GLU A 27 15.27 -10.63 -8.98
C GLU A 27 14.41 -9.46 -9.48
N SER A 28 13.68 -8.72 -8.63
CA SER A 28 12.81 -7.61 -9.12
C SER A 28 12.49 -6.51 -8.09
N GLY A 29 13.17 -6.49 -6.94
CA GLY A 29 12.74 -5.73 -5.76
C GLY A 29 12.95 -4.22 -5.89
N GLY A 30 11.87 -3.46 -6.08
CA GLY A 30 11.88 -2.00 -6.04
C GLY A 30 12.37 -1.42 -4.71
N SER A 31 12.71 -0.13 -4.69
CA SER A 31 13.31 0.59 -3.55
C SER A 31 12.44 0.73 -2.29
N GLY A 32 11.28 0.07 -2.21
CA GLY A 32 10.30 0.30 -1.14
C GLY A 32 9.66 1.69 -1.21
N LEU A 33 9.68 2.33 -2.39
CA LEU A 33 9.09 3.66 -2.58
C LEU A 33 7.69 3.64 -3.18
N GLY A 34 7.28 2.54 -3.84
CA GLY A 34 6.03 2.48 -4.59
C GLY A 34 4.80 2.87 -3.76
N LEU A 35 4.63 2.26 -2.58
CA LEU A 35 3.47 2.53 -1.73
C LEU A 35 3.53 3.90 -1.05
N ALA A 36 4.73 4.38 -0.69
CA ALA A 36 4.90 5.75 -0.21
C ALA A 36 4.52 6.79 -1.28
N ILE A 37 4.83 6.53 -2.55
CA ILE A 37 4.43 7.37 -3.68
C ILE A 37 2.90 7.31 -3.87
N VAL A 38 2.30 6.11 -3.82
CA VAL A 38 0.83 5.95 -3.89
C VAL A 38 0.15 6.77 -2.81
N LYS A 39 0.59 6.68 -1.55
CA LYS A 39 0.05 7.46 -0.44
C LYS A 39 0.13 8.96 -0.72
N ALA A 40 1.29 9.46 -1.14
CA ALA A 40 1.48 10.88 -1.44
C ALA A 40 0.56 11.36 -2.59
N ILE A 41 0.41 10.55 -3.66
CA ILE A 41 -0.48 10.88 -4.78
C ILE A 41 -1.94 10.91 -4.32
N VAL A 42 -2.39 9.88 -3.61
CA VAL A 42 -3.78 9.79 -3.14
C VAL A 42 -4.11 10.95 -2.20
N GLU A 43 -3.22 11.27 -1.26
CA GLU A 43 -3.38 12.40 -0.34
C GLU A 43 -3.39 13.75 -1.10
N ALA A 44 -2.54 13.92 -2.11
CA ALA A 44 -2.53 15.13 -2.94
C ALA A 44 -3.85 15.32 -3.73
N HIS A 45 -4.57 14.24 -4.03
CA HIS A 45 -5.89 14.28 -4.65
C HIS A 45 -7.04 14.40 -3.63
N GLY A 46 -6.74 14.66 -2.35
CA GLY A 46 -7.73 14.76 -1.27
C GLY A 46 -8.34 13.41 -0.88
N GLY A 47 -7.70 12.32 -1.29
CA GLY A 47 -8.14 10.96 -1.00
C GLY A 47 -7.51 10.34 0.24
N LYS A 48 -7.79 9.06 0.43
CA LYS A 48 -7.22 8.20 1.47
C LYS A 48 -6.82 6.86 0.88
N VAL A 49 -5.72 6.31 1.38
CA VAL A 49 -5.28 4.95 1.07
C VAL A 49 -5.19 4.13 2.36
N GLY A 50 -5.57 2.86 2.28
CA GLY A 50 -5.48 1.91 3.39
C GLY A 50 -5.11 0.51 2.90
N VAL A 51 -4.74 -0.35 3.83
CA VAL A 51 -4.46 -1.77 3.60
C VAL A 51 -5.14 -2.60 4.67
N SER A 52 -5.61 -3.79 4.30
CA SER A 52 -6.05 -4.83 5.24
C SER A 52 -5.53 -6.20 4.79
N SER A 53 -5.31 -7.09 5.76
CA SER A 53 -4.93 -8.48 5.51
C SER A 53 -5.52 -9.34 6.62
N ALA A 54 -5.97 -10.54 6.28
CA ALA A 54 -6.46 -11.52 7.25
C ALA A 54 -5.33 -12.37 7.88
N GLY A 55 -4.08 -11.98 7.66
CA GLY A 55 -2.88 -12.66 8.13
C GLY A 55 -2.06 -13.31 6.99
N LEU A 56 -0.95 -13.94 7.36
CA LEU A 56 -0.05 -14.60 6.43
C LEU A 56 -0.76 -15.68 5.60
N GLY A 57 -0.41 -15.76 4.31
CA GLY A 57 -0.99 -16.67 3.31
C GLY A 57 -2.39 -16.28 2.84
N GLN A 58 -3.02 -15.27 3.43
CA GLN A 58 -4.40 -14.86 3.09
C GLN A 58 -4.45 -13.70 2.07
N GLY A 59 -3.30 -13.19 1.63
CA GLY A 59 -3.22 -12.02 0.78
C GLY A 59 -3.58 -10.72 1.51
N SER A 60 -3.61 -9.63 0.75
CA SER A 60 -3.86 -8.29 1.27
C SER A 60 -4.73 -7.51 0.29
N THR A 61 -5.58 -6.66 0.85
CA THR A 61 -6.47 -5.77 0.10
C THR A 61 -6.02 -4.34 0.32
N PHE A 62 -5.73 -3.62 -0.77
CA PHE A 62 -5.45 -2.19 -0.74
C PHE A 62 -6.69 -1.43 -1.16
N LEU A 63 -7.05 -0.41 -0.37
CA LEU A 63 -8.22 0.42 -0.61
C LEU A 63 -7.78 1.85 -0.88
N VAL A 64 -8.25 2.43 -1.98
CA VAL A 64 -8.08 3.84 -2.31
C VAL A 64 -9.45 4.48 -2.40
N THR A 65 -9.62 5.61 -1.72
CA THR A 65 -10.82 6.44 -1.78
C THR A 65 -10.43 7.82 -2.28
N LEU A 66 -11.07 8.29 -3.34
CA LEU A 66 -10.88 9.62 -3.89
C LEU A 66 -12.21 10.38 -3.86
N PRO A 67 -12.20 11.71 -3.63
CA PRO A 67 -13.38 12.53 -3.84
C PRO A 67 -13.82 12.44 -5.29
N VAL A 68 -15.11 12.21 -5.52
CA VAL A 68 -15.68 12.38 -6.85
C VAL A 68 -15.85 13.88 -7.05
N GLN A 69 -15.20 14.47 -8.04
CA GLN A 69 -15.56 15.83 -8.46
C GLN A 69 -17.00 15.75 -8.94
N GLY A 70 -17.92 16.34 -8.17
CA GLY A 70 -19.28 16.57 -8.65
C GLY A 70 -19.17 17.41 -9.91
N GLY A 71 -19.52 16.83 -11.05
CA GLY A 71 -19.72 17.62 -12.26
C GLY A 71 -20.77 18.66 -11.95
N ALA A 72 -20.35 19.92 -11.79
CA ALA A 72 -21.25 21.03 -11.97
C ALA A 72 -21.54 21.11 -13.47
N GLY A 73 -22.71 20.62 -13.84
CA GLY A 73 -23.31 20.69 -15.17
C GLY A 73 -24.81 20.49 -15.03
#